data_AF-A0A3N7AWE4-F1
#
_entry.id   AF-A0A3N7AWE4-F1
#
_cell.length_a   1.000
_cell.length_b   1.000
_cell.length_c   1.000
_cell.angle_alpha   90.00
_cell.angle_beta   90.00
_cell.angle_gamma   90.00
#
_symmetry.space_group_name_H-M   'P 1'
#
loop_
_entity.id
_entity.type
_entity.pdbx_description
1 polymer ?
#
loop_
_entity_poly.entity_id
_entity_poly.type
_entity_poly.pdbx_seq_one_letter_code
_entity_poly.pdbx_strand_id
1 'polypeptide(L)'
;MFFGYSAVLSVQKDGEVWLTEKVSSKQIMDLIIQQGTSFQPGEMIAYSNSAYYPLTKILEEKYRMPFQKIVSEEVIKPRRLKNLTSFKPDKKNVFLPYRYNDNPWSPLEKDLDFLNVIGVGDIAATSYDLNIFVNSLFHKNILKKETLPLMETVIGKEVLGRGIAVWDFDGTIFYGHGGDTLGSHAVLIYNKEADISIAYNTNGERIKKEDFIKNIVNLLYHKEVRLPELK
;
A
#
# COMPACT_ATOMS: atom_id res chain seq x y z
N MET A 1 -7.22 -0.25 2.57
CA MET A 1 -6.47 0.50 1.55
C MET A 1 -5.03 0.10 1.76
N PHE A 2 -4.49 -0.69 0.85
CA PHE A 2 -3.30 -1.49 1.13
C PHE A 2 -2.28 -1.25 0.04
N PHE A 3 -1.05 -1.15 0.46
CA PHE A 3 0.10 -0.74 -0.32
C PHE A 3 1.22 -1.50 0.35
N GLY A 4 1.67 -2.64 -0.19
CA GLY A 4 2.58 -3.59 0.46
C GLY A 4 3.95 -3.81 -0.19
N TYR A 5 4.91 -4.14 0.69
CA TYR A 5 6.29 -4.52 0.44
C TYR A 5 6.40 -5.71 -0.51
N SER A 6 7.30 -5.60 -1.48
CA SER A 6 8.01 -6.71 -2.15
C SER A 6 7.20 -8.01 -2.28
N ALA A 7 6.16 -7.95 -3.08
CA ALA A 7 5.87 -8.99 -4.05
C ALA A 7 5.09 -8.29 -5.13
N VAL A 8 5.80 -7.89 -6.19
CA VAL A 8 5.28 -7.85 -7.54
C VAL A 8 4.11 -8.82 -7.64
N LEU A 9 2.91 -8.25 -7.67
CA LEU A 9 1.60 -8.86 -7.43
C LEU A 9 1.61 -10.39 -7.48
N SER A 10 1.22 -11.03 -6.37
CA SER A 10 1.15 -12.50 -6.20
C SER A 10 0.32 -13.24 -7.25
N VAL A 11 -0.33 -12.52 -8.16
CA VAL A 11 -0.83 -13.04 -9.43
C VAL A 11 0.31 -13.05 -10.45
N GLN A 12 1.31 -13.90 -10.21
CA GLN A 12 2.35 -14.21 -11.18
C GLN A 12 1.88 -15.37 -12.05
N LYS A 13 2.08 -15.24 -13.36
CA LYS A 13 1.93 -16.34 -14.30
C LYS A 13 3.33 -16.65 -14.81
N ASP A 14 3.77 -17.90 -14.63
CA ASP A 14 5.10 -18.37 -15.07
C ASP A 14 6.28 -17.56 -14.50
N GLY A 15 6.13 -16.98 -13.30
CA GLY A 15 7.16 -16.18 -12.63
C GLY A 15 7.23 -14.71 -13.07
N GLU A 16 6.34 -14.28 -13.97
CA GLU A 16 6.27 -12.89 -14.46
C GLU A 16 5.05 -12.12 -13.94
N VAL A 17 5.17 -10.79 -13.99
CA VAL A 17 4.11 -9.85 -13.60
C VAL A 17 2.99 -9.87 -14.64
N TRP A 18 2.00 -10.72 -14.41
CA TRP A 18 0.94 -10.98 -15.40
C TRP A 18 -0.09 -9.84 -15.52
N LEU A 19 -0.09 -8.87 -14.60
CA LEU A 19 -1.10 -7.81 -14.52
C LEU A 19 -0.73 -6.52 -15.29
N THR A 20 0.26 -6.60 -16.18
CA THR A 20 0.68 -5.48 -17.04
C THR A 20 -0.15 -5.35 -18.32
N GLU A 21 -0.91 -6.38 -18.68
CA GLU A 21 -1.89 -6.36 -19.78
C GLU A 21 -3.31 -6.44 -19.23
N LYS A 22 -4.28 -5.94 -20.00
CA LYS A 22 -5.69 -6.02 -19.61
C LYS A 22 -6.14 -7.49 -19.45
N VAL A 23 -6.60 -7.85 -18.26
CA VAL A 23 -7.19 -9.16 -17.97
C VAL A 23 -8.58 -9.01 -17.38
N SER A 24 -9.44 -10.01 -17.59
CA SER A 24 -10.80 -10.00 -17.03
C SER A 24 -10.80 -10.38 -15.55
N SER A 25 -11.81 -9.91 -14.82
CA SER A 25 -12.00 -10.27 -13.40
C SER A 25 -12.13 -11.79 -13.19
N LYS A 26 -12.77 -12.49 -14.14
CA LYS A 26 -12.88 -13.95 -14.12
C LYS A 26 -11.51 -14.61 -14.21
N GLN A 27 -10.66 -14.17 -15.14
CA GLN A 27 -9.31 -14.73 -15.31
C GLN A 27 -8.44 -14.52 -14.06
N ILE A 28 -8.54 -13.36 -13.41
CA ILE A 28 -7.83 -13.11 -12.13
C ILE A 28 -8.34 -14.06 -11.05
N MET A 29 -9.67 -14.22 -10.90
CA MET A 29 -10.23 -15.15 -9.89
C MET A 29 -9.91 -16.61 -10.17
N ASP A 30 -9.99 -17.05 -11.44
CA ASP A 30 -9.64 -18.41 -11.83
C ASP A 30 -8.18 -18.72 -11.45
N LEU A 31 -7.26 -17.78 -11.67
CA LEU A 31 -5.86 -17.94 -11.31
C LEU A 31 -5.65 -17.97 -9.79
N ILE A 32 -6.34 -17.12 -9.03
CA ILE A 32 -6.30 -17.15 -7.55
C ILE A 32 -6.78 -18.52 -7.03
N ILE A 33 -7.86 -19.06 -7.61
CA ILE A 33 -8.39 -20.39 -7.25
C ILE A 33 -7.39 -21.48 -7.62
N GLN A 34 -6.78 -21.39 -8.81
CA GLN A 34 -5.80 -22.36 -9.29
C GLN A 34 -4.53 -22.39 -8.43
N GLN A 35 -4.05 -21.23 -7.95
CA GLN A 35 -2.88 -21.13 -7.07
C GLN A 35 -3.12 -21.83 -5.71
N GLY A 36 -4.38 -21.93 -5.27
CA GLY A 36 -4.75 -22.55 -4.01
C GLY A 36 -4.21 -21.79 -2.78
N THR A 37 -4.18 -22.47 -1.64
CA THR A 37 -3.71 -21.91 -0.37
C THR A 37 -2.32 -22.43 -0.02
N SER A 38 -1.41 -21.56 0.41
CA SER A 38 -0.06 -21.96 0.85
C SER A 38 -0.05 -22.67 2.22
N PHE A 39 -1.09 -22.49 3.02
CA PHE A 39 -1.29 -23.09 4.35
C PHE A 39 -2.79 -23.07 4.71
N GLN A 40 -3.20 -23.81 5.75
CA GLN A 40 -4.61 -23.88 6.14
C GLN A 40 -5.09 -22.57 6.79
N PRO A 41 -6.37 -22.18 6.61
CA PRO A 41 -6.91 -20.98 7.26
C PRO A 41 -6.68 -20.97 8.77
N GLY A 42 -6.04 -19.92 9.28
CA GLY A 42 -5.75 -19.75 10.71
C GLY A 42 -4.45 -20.39 11.20
N GLU A 43 -3.72 -21.11 10.36
CA GLU A 43 -2.45 -21.75 10.72
C GLU A 43 -1.30 -20.73 10.83
N MET A 44 -1.20 -19.82 9.85
CA MET A 44 -0.14 -18.82 9.76
C MET A 44 -0.69 -17.48 9.24
N ILE A 45 0.12 -16.43 9.35
CA ILE A 45 -0.16 -15.11 8.79
C ILE A 45 0.90 -14.80 7.74
N ALA A 46 0.46 -14.51 6.52
CA ALA A 46 1.33 -14.11 5.42
C ALA A 46 0.68 -12.99 4.62
N TYR A 47 1.50 -12.06 4.14
CA TYR A 47 1.04 -11.04 3.21
C TYR A 47 0.63 -11.67 1.88
N SER A 48 -0.52 -11.26 1.33
CA SER A 48 -1.00 -11.71 0.03
C SER A 48 -1.77 -10.60 -0.67
N ASN A 49 -1.22 -10.11 -1.78
CA ASN A 49 -1.93 -9.19 -2.67
C ASN A 49 -3.22 -9.85 -3.21
N SER A 50 -3.13 -11.14 -3.56
CA SER A 50 -4.26 -11.93 -4.08
C SER A 50 -5.41 -12.00 -3.09
N ALA A 51 -5.17 -11.99 -1.78
CA ALA A 51 -6.23 -12.01 -0.76
C ALA A 51 -7.07 -10.72 -0.73
N TYR A 52 -6.52 -9.58 -1.18
CA TYR A 52 -7.29 -8.34 -1.26
C TYR A 52 -8.26 -8.30 -2.43
N TYR A 53 -8.00 -9.05 -3.52
CA TYR A 53 -8.90 -9.09 -4.66
C TYR A 53 -10.31 -9.60 -4.32
N PRO A 54 -10.50 -10.78 -3.67
CA PRO A 54 -11.83 -11.22 -3.26
C PRO A 54 -12.43 -10.32 -2.15
N LEU A 55 -11.63 -9.70 -1.29
CA LEU A 55 -12.14 -8.69 -0.34
C LEU A 55 -12.78 -7.50 -1.06
N THR A 56 -12.16 -7.03 -2.15
CA THR A 56 -12.77 -6.01 -3.02
C THR A 56 -14.12 -6.48 -3.56
N LYS A 57 -14.22 -7.72 -4.04
CA LYS A 57 -15.47 -8.28 -4.58
C LYS A 57 -16.57 -8.36 -3.52
N ILE A 58 -16.23 -8.77 -2.30
CA ILE A 58 -17.17 -8.78 -1.16
C ILE A 58 -17.69 -7.37 -0.87
N LEU A 59 -16.83 -6.35 -0.92
CA LEU A 59 -17.26 -4.96 -0.73
C LEU A 59 -18.20 -4.50 -1.87
N GLU A 60 -17.86 -4.80 -3.12
CA GLU A 60 -18.68 -4.45 -4.28
C GLU A 60 -20.07 -5.10 -4.23
N GLU A 61 -20.15 -6.38 -3.86
CA GLU A 61 -21.43 -7.09 -3.66
C GLU A 61 -22.24 -6.50 -2.50
N LYS A 62 -21.59 -6.26 -1.36
CA LYS A 62 -22.24 -5.73 -0.16
C LYS A 62 -22.82 -4.33 -0.39
N TYR A 63 -22.06 -3.44 -1.03
CA TYR A 63 -22.47 -2.06 -1.26
C TYR A 63 -23.30 -1.91 -2.55
N ARG A 64 -23.30 -2.92 -3.43
CA ARG A 64 -23.89 -2.87 -4.79
C ARG A 64 -23.34 -1.70 -5.61
N MET A 65 -22.05 -1.41 -5.43
CA MET A 65 -21.37 -0.27 -6.04
C MET A 65 -19.93 -0.65 -6.43
N PRO A 66 -19.37 -0.07 -7.50
CA PRO A 66 -17.96 -0.26 -7.82
C PRO A 66 -17.06 0.23 -6.69
N PHE A 67 -15.94 -0.46 -6.46
CA PHE A 67 -15.01 -0.15 -5.38
C PHE A 67 -14.57 1.32 -5.35
N GLN A 68 -14.36 1.95 -6.52
CA GLN A 68 -14.01 3.37 -6.65
C GLN A 68 -15.05 4.27 -5.96
N LYS A 69 -16.35 3.94 -6.07
CA LYS A 69 -17.41 4.72 -5.44
C LYS A 69 -17.46 4.48 -3.93
N ILE A 70 -17.23 3.24 -3.50
CA ILE A 70 -17.15 2.89 -2.06
C ILE A 70 -16.03 3.71 -1.41
N VAL A 71 -14.82 3.72 -1.98
CA VAL A 71 -13.71 4.53 -1.46
C VAL A 71 -14.05 6.03 -1.49
N SER A 72 -14.73 6.50 -2.54
CA SER A 72 -15.15 7.89 -2.63
C SER A 72 -16.08 8.30 -1.48
N GLU A 73 -17.08 7.48 -1.17
CA GLU A 73 -18.12 7.80 -0.19
C GLU A 73 -17.69 7.51 1.25
N GLU A 74 -17.05 6.37 1.47
CA GLU A 74 -16.69 5.89 2.80
C GLU A 74 -15.36 6.44 3.31
N VAL A 75 -14.46 6.89 2.42
CA VAL A 75 -13.10 7.36 2.79
C VAL A 75 -12.87 8.80 2.37
N ILE A 76 -12.98 9.12 1.07
CA ILE A 76 -12.51 10.39 0.50
C ILE A 76 -13.40 11.58 0.88
N LYS A 77 -14.70 11.52 0.57
CA LYS A 77 -15.62 12.66 0.75
C LYS A 77 -15.71 13.12 2.21
N PRO A 78 -15.84 12.23 3.22
CA PRO A 78 -15.98 12.67 4.61
C PRO A 78 -14.74 13.40 5.16
N ARG A 79 -13.54 13.11 4.63
CA ARG A 79 -12.27 13.76 5.04
C ARG A 79 -11.73 14.76 4.02
N ARG A 80 -12.49 15.02 2.95
CA ARG A 80 -12.14 15.99 1.90
C ARG A 80 -10.75 15.74 1.29
N LEU A 81 -10.39 14.47 1.07
CA LEU A 81 -9.08 14.08 0.52
C LEU A 81 -9.01 14.39 -0.98
N LYS A 82 -8.54 15.58 -1.35
CA LYS A 82 -8.73 16.13 -2.70
C LYS A 82 -7.92 15.41 -3.77
N ASN A 83 -6.77 14.86 -3.41
CA ASN A 83 -5.86 14.19 -4.33
C ASN A 83 -5.76 12.68 -4.08
N LEU A 84 -6.65 12.10 -3.25
CA LEU A 84 -6.77 10.66 -3.09
C LEU A 84 -7.86 10.12 -4.01
N THR A 85 -7.56 9.06 -4.77
CA THR A 85 -8.54 8.36 -5.60
C THR A 85 -8.16 6.90 -5.79
N SER A 86 -9.16 6.05 -5.99
CA SER A 86 -8.99 4.76 -6.67
C SER A 86 -8.81 4.99 -8.17
N PHE A 87 -8.09 4.09 -8.85
CA PHE A 87 -7.65 4.30 -10.23
C PHE A 87 -8.85 4.52 -11.18
N LYS A 88 -8.65 5.43 -12.13
CA LYS A 88 -9.55 5.68 -13.25
C LYS A 88 -8.71 5.99 -14.50
N PRO A 89 -9.04 5.43 -15.69
CA PRO A 89 -8.25 5.62 -16.91
C PRO A 89 -8.09 7.08 -17.36
N ASP A 90 -9.01 7.97 -17.01
CA ASP A 90 -9.06 9.37 -17.42
C ASP A 90 -8.42 10.34 -16.42
N LYS A 91 -7.79 9.83 -15.35
CA LYS A 91 -7.18 10.68 -14.32
C LYS A 91 -5.96 11.41 -14.86
N LYS A 92 -6.00 12.74 -14.76
CA LYS A 92 -4.86 13.63 -15.03
C LYS A 92 -4.03 13.84 -13.76
N ASN A 93 -2.78 14.28 -13.93
CA ASN A 93 -1.83 14.62 -12.88
C ASN A 93 -1.40 13.43 -12.01
N VAL A 94 -1.18 12.27 -12.64
CA VAL A 94 -0.49 11.13 -12.04
C VAL A 94 0.91 11.09 -12.62
N PHE A 95 1.93 10.95 -11.77
CA PHE A 95 3.32 10.88 -12.21
C PHE A 95 3.62 9.54 -12.88
N LEU A 96 4.42 9.57 -13.95
CA LEU A 96 4.94 8.35 -14.57
C LEU A 96 5.95 7.69 -13.62
N PRO A 97 6.00 6.35 -13.58
CA PRO A 97 7.02 5.62 -12.84
C PRO A 97 8.34 5.60 -13.62
N TYR A 98 9.45 5.64 -12.89
CA TYR A 98 10.81 5.66 -13.42
C TYR A 98 11.66 4.56 -12.80
N ARG A 99 12.68 4.13 -13.54
CA ARG A 99 13.73 3.25 -13.07
C ARG A 99 15.09 3.92 -13.22
N TYR A 100 15.94 3.72 -12.23
CA TYR A 100 17.35 4.09 -12.28
C TYR A 100 18.17 2.91 -12.84
N ASN A 101 18.79 3.09 -14.01
CA ASN A 101 19.65 2.08 -14.63
C ASN A 101 21.10 2.59 -14.65
N ASP A 102 21.68 2.84 -13.48
CA ASP A 102 23.07 3.33 -13.33
C ASP A 102 23.40 4.58 -14.18
N ASN A 103 22.42 5.51 -14.25
CA ASN A 103 22.43 6.77 -15.01
C ASN A 103 22.36 6.60 -16.54
N PRO A 104 21.27 7.03 -17.23
CA PRO A 104 20.22 7.95 -16.77
C PRO A 104 18.99 7.27 -16.13
N TRP A 105 18.15 8.10 -15.49
CA TRP A 105 16.77 7.72 -15.19
C TRP A 105 15.97 7.57 -16.48
N SER A 106 15.10 6.57 -16.53
CA SER A 106 14.20 6.34 -17.67
C SER A 106 12.78 6.04 -17.18
N PRO A 107 11.74 6.51 -17.88
CA PRO A 107 10.38 6.08 -17.58
C PRO A 107 10.28 4.58 -17.84
N LEU A 108 9.43 3.87 -17.09
CA LEU A 108 9.14 2.48 -17.41
C LEU A 108 8.36 2.40 -18.74
N GLU A 109 8.79 1.49 -19.62
CA GLU A 109 8.08 1.20 -20.88
C GLU A 109 6.70 0.61 -20.64
N LYS A 110 6.54 -0.11 -19.52
CA LYS A 110 5.31 -0.77 -19.12
C LYS A 110 5.13 -0.68 -17.61
N ASP A 111 3.94 -0.26 -17.18
CA ASP A 111 3.50 -0.35 -15.80
C ASP A 111 2.36 -1.39 -15.68
N LEU A 112 1.82 -1.55 -14.47
CA LEU A 112 0.60 -2.30 -14.23
C LEU A 112 -0.57 -1.71 -15.01
N ASP A 113 -1.41 -2.56 -15.59
CA ASP A 113 -2.76 -2.13 -15.93
C ASP A 113 -3.55 -2.07 -14.61
N PHE A 114 -3.70 -0.85 -14.09
CA PHE A 114 -4.31 -0.61 -12.79
C PHE A 114 -5.77 -1.05 -12.69
N LEU A 115 -6.46 -1.29 -13.82
CA LEU A 115 -7.79 -1.91 -13.81
C LEU A 115 -7.76 -3.34 -13.26
N ASN A 116 -6.60 -4.02 -13.33
CA ASN A 116 -6.43 -5.37 -12.81
C ASN A 116 -6.25 -5.42 -11.29
N VAL A 117 -5.88 -4.30 -10.66
CA VAL A 117 -5.50 -4.24 -9.23
C VAL A 117 -6.41 -3.34 -8.40
N ILE A 118 -7.64 -3.09 -8.87
CA ILE A 118 -8.66 -2.35 -8.14
C ILE A 118 -8.89 -2.98 -6.76
N GLY A 119 -8.72 -2.18 -5.71
CA GLY A 119 -8.81 -2.54 -4.30
C GLY A 119 -7.65 -3.35 -3.75
N VAL A 120 -6.62 -3.61 -4.58
CA VAL A 120 -5.37 -4.26 -4.18
C VAL A 120 -4.23 -3.24 -4.07
N GLY A 121 -4.05 -2.39 -5.08
CA GLY A 121 -2.91 -1.45 -5.15
C GLY A 121 -3.14 -0.27 -6.09
N ASP A 122 -4.40 0.08 -6.35
CA ASP A 122 -4.79 1.06 -7.39
C ASP A 122 -4.98 2.50 -6.89
N ILE A 123 -4.75 2.74 -5.60
CA ILE A 123 -4.99 4.05 -5.03
C ILE A 123 -3.83 4.99 -5.41
N ALA A 124 -4.17 6.17 -5.91
CA ALA A 124 -3.25 7.29 -6.10
C ALA A 124 -3.54 8.38 -5.07
N ALA A 125 -2.49 8.93 -4.46
CA ALA A 125 -2.60 9.97 -3.43
C ALA A 125 -1.32 10.82 -3.35
N THR A 126 -1.45 12.03 -2.78
CA THR A 126 -0.29 12.82 -2.33
C THR A 126 0.07 12.44 -0.90
N SER A 127 1.33 12.65 -0.51
CA SER A 127 1.77 12.44 0.89
C SER A 127 0.95 13.27 1.88
N TYR A 128 0.49 14.46 1.49
CA TYR A 128 -0.39 15.29 2.30
C TYR A 128 -1.74 14.61 2.59
N ASP A 129 -2.44 14.12 1.56
CA ASP A 129 -3.73 13.43 1.75
C ASP A 129 -3.56 12.08 2.46
N LEU A 130 -2.44 11.37 2.24
CA LEU A 130 -2.11 10.16 2.99
C LEU A 130 -1.92 10.44 4.49
N ASN A 131 -1.24 11.53 4.84
CA ASN A 131 -1.13 11.95 6.24
C ASN A 131 -2.51 12.27 6.85
N ILE A 132 -3.41 12.97 6.14
CA ILE A 132 -4.77 13.20 6.64
C ILE A 132 -5.50 11.87 6.85
N PHE A 133 -5.38 10.93 5.90
CA PHE A 133 -6.01 9.62 5.99
C PHE A 133 -5.52 8.83 7.21
N VAL A 134 -4.20 8.71 7.42
CA VAL A 134 -3.66 7.89 8.51
C VAL A 134 -3.95 8.48 9.88
N ASN A 135 -3.84 9.82 10.04
CA ASN A 135 -4.25 10.48 11.27
C ASN A 135 -5.75 10.27 11.52
N SER A 136 -6.59 10.42 10.49
CA SER A 136 -8.03 10.16 10.62
C SER A 136 -8.33 8.71 11.02
N LEU A 137 -7.53 7.74 10.55
CA LEU A 137 -7.68 6.33 10.94
C LEU A 137 -7.36 6.13 12.42
N PHE A 138 -6.18 6.54 12.88
CA PHE A 138 -5.72 6.30 14.26
C PHE A 138 -6.41 7.19 15.30
N HIS A 139 -6.90 8.36 14.91
CA HIS A 139 -7.79 9.19 15.73
C HIS A 139 -9.26 8.73 15.70
N LYS A 140 -9.57 7.59 15.07
CA LYS A 140 -10.90 6.94 15.05
C LYS A 140 -11.98 7.77 14.35
N ASN A 141 -11.57 8.58 13.37
CA ASN A 141 -12.46 9.33 12.48
C ASN A 141 -12.81 8.55 11.20
N ILE A 142 -12.36 7.29 11.09
CA ILE A 142 -12.70 6.35 10.01
C ILE A 142 -13.46 5.13 10.51
N LEU A 143 -12.91 4.46 11.51
CA LEU A 143 -13.46 3.23 12.07
C LEU A 143 -14.01 3.47 13.46
N LYS A 144 -14.94 2.61 13.88
CA LYS A 144 -15.39 2.58 15.28
C LYS A 144 -14.21 2.22 16.18
N LYS A 145 -14.22 2.74 17.41
CA LYS A 145 -13.17 2.52 18.41
C LYS A 145 -12.89 1.03 18.64
N GLU A 146 -13.90 0.19 18.58
CA GLU A 146 -13.83 -1.25 18.82
C GLU A 146 -13.27 -2.02 17.62
N THR A 147 -13.35 -1.44 16.42
CA THR A 147 -12.93 -2.10 15.17
C THR A 147 -11.50 -1.79 14.76
N LEU A 148 -10.95 -0.63 15.14
CA LEU A 148 -9.57 -0.27 14.82
C LEU A 148 -8.55 -1.28 15.40
N PRO A 149 -8.66 -1.75 16.65
CA PRO A 149 -7.75 -2.77 17.19
C PRO A 149 -7.78 -4.10 16.43
N LEU A 150 -8.87 -4.42 15.72
CA LEU A 150 -8.95 -5.63 14.89
C LEU A 150 -8.17 -5.50 13.58
N MET A 151 -7.77 -4.28 13.22
CA MET A 151 -7.03 -3.96 12.00
C MET A 151 -5.53 -3.86 12.25
N GLU A 152 -5.15 -3.44 13.45
CA GLU A 152 -3.76 -3.29 13.89
C GLU A 152 -3.06 -4.64 14.06
N THR A 153 -1.75 -4.66 13.82
CA THR A 153 -0.86 -5.78 14.18
C THR A 153 -0.70 -5.87 15.69
N VAL A 154 -0.84 -7.07 16.25
CA VAL A 154 -0.45 -7.37 17.64
C VAL A 154 1.02 -7.79 17.71
N ILE A 155 1.88 -6.91 18.26
CA ILE A 155 3.32 -7.16 18.44
C ILE A 155 3.55 -8.47 19.21
N GLY A 156 4.48 -9.29 18.73
CA GLY A 156 4.82 -10.59 19.31
C GLY A 156 3.85 -11.72 18.95
N LYS A 157 2.73 -11.42 18.27
CA LYS A 157 1.78 -12.41 17.78
C LYS A 157 1.72 -12.47 16.26
N GLU A 158 1.74 -11.30 15.60
CA GLU A 158 1.71 -11.21 14.15
C GLU A 158 2.63 -10.07 13.67
N VAL A 159 3.06 -10.15 12.42
CA VAL A 159 3.85 -9.10 11.75
C VAL A 159 2.97 -8.17 10.90
N LEU A 160 1.76 -8.63 10.56
CA LEU A 160 0.78 -7.94 9.74
C LEU A 160 -0.62 -8.23 10.26
N GLY A 161 -1.34 -7.19 10.69
CA GLY A 161 -2.75 -7.27 11.04
C GLY A 161 -3.64 -7.29 9.79
N ARG A 162 -4.79 -6.61 9.82
CA ARG A 162 -5.66 -6.49 8.63
C ARG A 162 -5.23 -5.29 7.79
N GLY A 163 -4.00 -5.42 7.28
CA GLY A 163 -3.30 -4.47 6.43
C GLY A 163 -2.89 -3.18 7.12
N ILE A 164 -2.54 -3.32 8.40
CA ILE A 164 -1.58 -2.46 9.09
C ILE A 164 -0.45 -3.41 9.51
N ALA A 165 0.80 -3.03 9.23
CA ALA A 165 2.02 -3.72 9.64
C ALA A 165 2.72 -2.91 10.74
N VAL A 166 3.57 -3.59 11.52
CA VAL A 166 4.49 -2.93 12.45
C VAL A 166 5.81 -2.64 11.76
N TRP A 167 6.30 -1.43 11.98
CA TRP A 167 7.60 -0.95 11.53
C TRP A 167 8.43 -0.57 12.75
N ASP A 168 9.50 -1.31 12.99
CA ASP A 168 10.39 -1.09 14.12
C ASP A 168 11.69 -0.43 13.65
N PHE A 169 11.91 0.81 14.11
CA PHE A 169 13.12 1.58 13.87
C PHE A 169 13.97 1.64 15.14
N ASP A 170 14.61 0.53 15.47
CA ASP A 170 15.49 0.39 16.63
C ASP A 170 14.76 0.78 17.94
N GLY A 171 13.60 0.15 18.19
CA GLY A 171 12.71 0.36 19.33
C GLY A 171 11.67 1.46 19.14
N THR A 172 11.77 2.25 18.07
CA THR A 172 10.76 3.27 17.74
C THR A 172 9.69 2.66 16.84
N ILE A 173 8.51 2.36 17.41
CA ILE A 173 7.45 1.62 16.73
C ILE A 173 6.51 2.54 15.95
N PHE A 174 6.29 2.20 14.69
CA PHE A 174 5.23 2.77 13.87
C PHE A 174 4.27 1.68 13.36
N TYR A 175 3.04 2.08 13.08
CA TYR A 175 1.99 1.27 12.49
C TYR A 175 1.62 1.83 11.12
N GLY A 176 1.58 0.98 10.11
CA GLY A 176 1.25 1.44 8.77
C GLY A 176 1.54 0.43 7.68
N HIS A 177 1.87 0.90 6.49
CA HIS A 177 2.17 0.03 5.35
C HIS A 177 3.07 0.77 4.36
N GLY A 178 3.89 0.04 3.61
CA GLY A 178 4.65 0.60 2.49
C GLY A 178 4.29 -0.12 1.22
N GLY A 179 4.14 0.59 0.11
CA GLY A 179 3.68 0.02 -1.16
C GLY A 179 4.65 0.14 -2.30
N ASP A 180 4.49 -0.77 -3.24
CA ASP A 180 5.34 -0.91 -4.41
C ASP A 180 4.49 -1.26 -5.63
N THR A 181 4.76 -0.56 -6.74
CA THR A 181 4.44 -0.99 -8.10
C THR A 181 5.74 -1.29 -8.84
N LEU A 182 5.73 -1.33 -10.18
CA LEU A 182 6.96 -1.60 -10.94
C LEU A 182 8.00 -0.48 -10.86
N GLY A 183 7.60 0.75 -10.53
CA GLY A 183 8.53 1.87 -10.37
C GLY A 183 7.97 3.05 -9.59
N SER A 184 6.91 2.83 -8.81
CA SER A 184 6.43 3.79 -7.82
C SER A 184 6.41 3.12 -6.47
N HIS A 185 6.81 3.87 -5.46
CA HIS A 185 6.99 3.36 -4.11
C HIS A 185 6.42 4.34 -3.08
N ALA A 186 5.92 3.81 -1.97
CA ALA A 186 5.28 4.58 -0.93
C ALA A 186 5.56 4.03 0.46
N VAL A 187 5.52 4.90 1.47
CA VAL A 187 5.46 4.55 2.88
C VAL A 187 4.41 5.41 3.54
N LEU A 188 3.54 4.79 4.35
CA LEU A 188 2.58 5.48 5.19
C LEU A 188 2.60 4.84 6.57
N ILE A 189 3.15 5.53 7.55
CA ILE A 189 3.36 5.00 8.90
C ILE A 189 2.97 6.04 9.95
N TYR A 190 2.54 5.56 11.11
CA TYR A 190 2.07 6.39 12.22
C TYR A 190 2.59 5.86 13.56
N ASN A 191 3.23 6.73 14.34
CA ASN A 191 3.65 6.45 15.70
C ASN A 191 2.54 6.89 16.66
N LYS A 192 1.95 5.91 17.36
CA LYS A 192 0.83 6.13 18.28
C LYS A 192 1.24 6.83 19.58
N GLU A 193 2.48 6.67 20.01
CA GLU A 193 2.98 7.25 21.26
C GLU A 193 3.31 8.73 21.08
N ALA A 194 3.91 9.08 19.95
CA ALA A 194 4.31 10.45 19.63
C ALA A 194 3.24 11.25 18.88
N ASP A 195 2.17 10.59 18.39
CA ASP A 195 1.15 11.18 17.51
C ASP A 195 1.77 11.80 16.24
N ILE A 196 2.67 11.06 15.60
CA ILE A 196 3.39 11.50 14.39
C ILE A 196 3.10 10.56 13.23
N SER A 197 2.67 11.12 12.10
CA SER A 197 2.54 10.41 10.82
C SER A 197 3.67 10.76 9.85
N ILE A 198 4.14 9.77 9.10
CA ILE A 198 5.05 9.96 7.98
C ILE A 198 4.42 9.34 6.74
N ALA A 199 4.25 10.15 5.70
CA ALA A 199 3.85 9.73 4.38
C ALA A 199 4.96 10.10 3.38
N TYR A 200 5.37 9.14 2.57
CA TYR A 200 6.40 9.29 1.56
C TYR A 200 5.94 8.59 0.29
N ASN A 201 6.15 9.25 -0.85
CA ASN A 201 5.83 8.72 -2.17
C ASN A 201 6.96 9.10 -3.12
N THR A 202 7.42 8.15 -3.92
CA THR A 202 8.41 8.37 -4.96
C THR A 202 8.02 7.60 -6.22
N ASN A 203 8.26 8.18 -7.39
CA ASN A 203 7.97 7.58 -8.69
C ASN A 203 9.25 6.99 -9.32
N GLY A 204 10.11 6.43 -8.48
CA GLY A 204 11.38 5.79 -8.81
C GLY A 204 12.29 5.84 -7.59
N GLU A 205 13.16 4.86 -7.42
CA GLU A 205 14.10 4.84 -6.30
C GLU A 205 15.51 4.46 -6.72
N ARG A 206 16.49 5.12 -6.10
CA ARG A 206 17.92 4.78 -6.16
C ARG A 206 18.40 4.30 -4.79
N ILE A 207 17.86 4.91 -3.74
CA ILE A 207 17.99 4.49 -2.35
C ILE A 207 16.65 3.86 -1.99
N LYS A 208 16.67 2.67 -1.39
CA LYS A 208 15.44 1.99 -0.96
C LYS A 208 14.64 2.90 -0.03
N LYS A 209 13.33 2.98 -0.23
CA LYS A 209 12.45 3.79 0.63
C LYS A 209 12.59 3.47 2.12
N GLU A 210 12.89 2.22 2.47
CA GLU A 210 13.07 1.79 3.85
C GLU A 210 14.29 2.44 4.51
N ASP A 211 15.41 2.47 3.80
CA ASP A 211 16.64 3.10 4.28
C ASP A 211 16.46 4.61 4.40
N PHE A 212 15.78 5.22 3.43
CA PHE A 212 15.44 6.64 3.47
C PHE A 212 14.56 6.98 4.68
N ILE A 213 13.48 6.21 4.90
CA ILE A 213 12.56 6.45 6.01
C ILE A 213 13.22 6.17 7.36
N LYS A 214 14.08 5.16 7.47
CA LYS A 214 14.87 4.92 8.69
C LYS A 214 15.69 6.15 9.07
N ASN A 215 16.34 6.80 8.11
CA ASN A 215 17.09 8.04 8.36
C ASN A 215 16.18 9.18 8.81
N ILE A 216 14.99 9.35 8.20
CA ILE A 216 14.01 10.36 8.62
C ILE A 216 13.57 10.11 10.07
N VAL A 217 13.24 8.87 10.42
CA VAL A 217 12.86 8.50 11.79
C VAL A 217 14.00 8.78 12.76
N ASN A 218 15.22 8.36 12.44
CA ASN A 218 16.38 8.63 13.30
C ASN A 218 16.59 10.14 13.53
N LEU A 219 16.45 10.98 12.50
CA LEU A 219 16.51 12.44 12.65
C LEU A 219 15.41 12.98 13.56
N LEU A 220 14.16 12.53 13.39
CA LEU A 220 13.01 12.97 14.19
C LEU A 220 13.15 12.61 15.67
N TYR A 221 13.82 11.50 15.98
CA TYR A 221 14.02 11.02 17.35
C TYR A 221 15.45 11.28 17.86
N HIS A 222 16.17 12.23 17.25
CA HIS A 222 17.50 12.68 17.66
C HIS A 222 18.55 11.56 17.78
N LYS A 223 18.42 10.49 16.97
CA LYS A 223 19.42 9.43 16.82
C LYS A 223 20.47 9.86 15.78
N GLU A 224 21.67 9.30 15.87
CA GLU A 224 22.71 9.54 14.87
C GLU A 224 22.30 9.01 13.49
N VAL A 225 22.66 9.76 12.43
CA VAL A 225 22.38 9.40 11.04
C VAL A 225 23.63 9.57 10.20
N ARG A 226 23.97 8.53 9.43
CA ARG A 226 24.93 8.63 8.34
C ARG A 226 24.16 8.81 7.03
N LEU A 227 24.30 9.97 6.40
CA LEU A 227 23.67 10.23 5.11
C LEU A 227 24.26 9.30 4.04
N PRO A 228 23.43 8.82 3.08
CA PRO A 228 23.89 7.95 2.02
C PRO A 228 24.89 8.69 1.11
N GLU A 229 26.00 8.02 0.79
CA GLU A 229 26.95 8.49 -0.22
C GLU A 229 26.43 8.14 -1.61
N LEU A 230 26.07 9.15 -2.41
CA LEU A 230 25.71 8.97 -3.82
C LEU A 230 26.99 8.80 -4.64
N LYS A 231 27.28 7.57 -5.08
CA LYS A 231 28.40 7.28 -5.99
C LYS A 231 28.07 7.49 -7.46
#